data_AF-A0A941V2F3-F1
#
_entry.id   AF-A0A941V2F3-F1
#
_cell.length_a   1.000
_cell.length_b   1.000
_cell.length_c   1.000
_cell.angle_alpha   90.00
_cell.angle_beta   90.00
_cell.angle_gamma   90.00
#
_symmetry.space_group_name_H-M   'P 1'
#
loop_
_entity.id
_entity.type
_entity.pdbx_description
1 polymer ?
#
loop_
_entity_poly.entity_id
_entity_poly.type
_entity_poly.pdbx_seq_one_letter_code
_entity_poly.pdbx_strand_id
1 'polypeptide(L)'
;MPRHWLQVKGDPMVREFLFAQRRVDSLFDTQIDRVHHIVTTLLTTKGAFHAKIHYSSSQLSCWFCDDVYRYRIYVREEVMDPGFLDQFRHQTIQHLKPLLDDEALARILGEFRRLRLTDETVYLRNASINRVNGMIGMTFSCDGTHYIDHRTFFERLESFGKDLAPERT
;
A
#
# COMPACT_ATOMS: atom_id res chain seq x y z
N MET A 1 9.88 14.62 -11.13
CA MET A 1 8.53 15.10 -10.75
C MET A 1 8.67 16.08 -9.59
N PRO A 2 7.84 17.14 -9.52
CA PRO A 2 7.83 18.05 -8.37
C PRO A 2 7.47 17.29 -7.09
N ARG A 3 7.99 17.74 -5.95
CA ARG A 3 7.57 17.23 -4.64
C ARG A 3 6.08 17.51 -4.49
N HIS A 4 5.31 16.48 -4.18
CA HIS A 4 3.86 16.56 -4.12
C HIS A 4 3.33 15.67 -2.99
N TRP A 5 2.59 16.32 -2.09
CA TRP A 5 1.78 15.65 -1.08
C TRP A 5 0.38 16.23 -1.17
N LEU A 6 -0.56 15.39 -1.59
CA LEU A 6 -1.98 15.66 -1.55
C LEU A 6 -2.62 14.88 -0.40
N GLN A 7 -3.34 15.58 0.48
CA GLN A 7 -4.20 14.96 1.48
C GLN A 7 -5.66 15.21 1.10
N VAL A 8 -6.42 14.13 1.01
CA VAL A 8 -7.87 14.13 0.80
C VAL A 8 -8.51 13.74 2.13
N LYS A 9 -9.37 14.62 2.65
CA LYS A 9 -10.14 14.35 3.87
C LYS A 9 -11.23 13.33 3.56
N GLY A 10 -11.38 12.36 4.46
CA GLY A 10 -12.43 11.35 4.38
C GLY A 10 -13.82 11.90 4.70
N ASP A 11 -14.82 11.07 4.43
CA ASP A 11 -16.23 11.34 4.73
C ASP A 11 -16.40 11.79 6.20
N PRO A 12 -17.01 12.96 6.47
CA PRO A 12 -17.27 13.42 7.83
C PRO A 12 -17.99 12.39 8.71
N MET A 13 -18.96 11.67 8.15
CA MET A 13 -19.79 10.68 8.86
C MET A 13 -18.94 9.50 9.33
N VAL A 14 -17.98 9.03 8.52
CA VAL A 14 -17.05 7.97 8.92
C VAL A 14 -16.10 8.44 10.02
N ARG A 15 -15.70 9.72 10.00
CA ARG A 15 -14.81 10.30 11.03
C ARG A 15 -15.49 10.45 12.39
N GLU A 16 -16.80 10.68 12.44
CA GLU A 16 -17.56 10.76 13.70
C GLU A 16 -17.51 9.43 14.47
N PHE A 17 -17.51 8.30 13.76
CA PHE A 17 -17.42 6.96 14.37
C PHE A 17 -15.99 6.45 14.55
N LEU A 18 -14.96 7.25 14.26
CA LEU A 18 -13.57 6.80 14.29
C LEU A 18 -13.17 6.17 15.63
N PHE A 19 -13.56 6.78 16.74
CA PHE A 19 -13.25 6.29 18.08
C PHE A 19 -14.19 5.18 18.58
N ALA A 20 -15.24 4.87 17.82
CA ALA A 20 -16.16 3.77 18.10
C ALA A 20 -15.78 2.46 17.35
N GLN A 21 -14.86 2.54 16.38
CA GLN A 21 -14.35 1.38 15.64
C GLN A 21 -12.99 0.92 16.17
N ARG A 22 -12.72 -0.38 15.98
CA ARG A 22 -11.43 -1.02 16.25
C ARG A 22 -11.00 -1.84 15.05
N ARG A 23 -9.70 -1.92 14.79
CA ARG A 23 -9.11 -2.78 13.76
C ARG A 23 -9.56 -4.22 13.98
N VAL A 24 -10.11 -4.80 12.93
CA VAL A 24 -10.38 -6.25 12.85
C VAL A 24 -9.26 -6.87 12.01
N ASP A 25 -8.69 -7.96 12.52
CA ASP A 25 -7.64 -8.70 11.84
C ASP A 25 -8.19 -9.34 10.56
N SER A 26 -7.44 -9.17 9.46
CA SER A 26 -7.71 -9.81 8.18
C SER A 26 -6.73 -10.95 7.90
N LEU A 27 -7.01 -11.75 6.85
CA LEU A 27 -6.07 -12.77 6.37
C LEU A 27 -4.70 -12.16 6.00
N PHE A 28 -4.71 -10.95 5.43
CA PHE A 28 -3.47 -10.25 5.10
C PHE A 28 -2.70 -9.79 6.33
N ASP A 29 -3.34 -9.56 7.47
CA ASP A 29 -2.63 -9.17 8.70
C ASP A 29 -1.80 -10.32 9.26
N THR A 30 -2.35 -11.54 9.26
CA THR A 30 -1.65 -12.74 9.75
C THR A 30 -0.56 -13.22 8.79
N GLN A 31 -0.61 -12.80 7.53
CA GLN A 31 0.32 -13.17 6.47
C GLN A 31 1.05 -11.96 5.88
N ILE A 32 1.20 -10.86 6.65
CA ILE A 32 1.61 -9.56 6.09
C ILE A 32 2.97 -9.61 5.39
N ASP A 33 3.92 -10.34 5.96
CA ASP A 33 5.27 -10.48 5.38
C ASP A 33 5.21 -11.27 4.05
N ARG A 34 4.34 -12.28 3.96
CA ARG A 34 4.08 -13.03 2.72
C ARG A 34 3.40 -12.16 1.66
N VAL A 35 2.40 -11.37 2.04
CA VAL A 35 1.74 -10.40 1.15
C VAL A 35 2.77 -9.41 0.59
N HIS A 36 3.64 -8.89 1.45
CA HIS A 36 4.68 -7.93 1.06
C HIS A 36 5.72 -8.55 0.14
N HIS A 37 6.08 -9.82 0.36
CA HIS A 37 6.92 -10.58 -0.56
C HIS A 37 6.26 -10.75 -1.94
N ILE A 38 4.97 -11.13 -1.99
CA ILE A 38 4.21 -11.25 -3.24
C ILE A 38 4.20 -9.90 -3.99
N VAL A 39 3.88 -8.81 -3.30
CA VAL A 39 3.84 -7.47 -3.89
C VAL A 39 5.20 -7.05 -4.43
N THR A 40 6.27 -7.29 -3.66
CA THR A 40 7.65 -7.03 -4.12
C THR A 40 7.93 -7.81 -5.40
N THR A 41 7.71 -9.12 -5.40
CA THR A 41 7.96 -9.99 -6.56
C THR A 41 7.17 -9.55 -7.79
N LEU A 42 5.88 -9.19 -7.61
CA LEU A 42 5.05 -8.67 -8.69
C LEU A 42 5.63 -7.40 -9.29
N LEU A 43 6.02 -6.47 -8.44
CA LEU A 43 6.54 -5.16 -8.82
C LEU A 43 7.95 -5.22 -9.41
N THR A 44 8.76 -6.22 -9.08
CA THR A 44 10.17 -6.30 -9.49
C THR A 44 10.43 -7.25 -10.67
N THR A 45 9.78 -8.40 -10.67
CA THR A 45 10.12 -9.51 -11.59
C THR A 45 8.95 -10.06 -12.39
N LYS A 46 7.71 -9.59 -12.16
CA LYS A 46 6.51 -10.08 -12.86
C LYS A 46 5.76 -9.00 -13.63
N GLY A 47 6.41 -7.89 -13.95
CA GLY A 47 5.88 -6.85 -14.85
C GLY A 47 4.83 -5.92 -14.24
N ALA A 48 4.47 -6.05 -12.96
CA ALA A 48 3.59 -5.07 -12.33
C ALA A 48 4.35 -3.75 -12.16
N PHE A 49 3.75 -2.64 -12.57
CA PHE A 49 4.31 -1.31 -12.33
C PHE A 49 3.54 -0.55 -11.24
N HIS A 50 2.31 -0.97 -10.95
CA HIS A 50 1.49 -0.45 -9.87
C HIS A 50 0.78 -1.60 -9.14
N ALA A 51 0.81 -1.55 -7.82
CA ALA A 51 0.07 -2.48 -6.97
C ALA A 51 -0.63 -1.70 -5.85
N LYS A 52 -1.88 -2.07 -5.56
CA LYS A 52 -2.68 -1.57 -4.45
C LYS A 52 -3.07 -2.72 -3.55
N ILE A 53 -2.59 -2.67 -2.32
CA ILE A 53 -2.87 -3.62 -1.25
C ILE A 53 -4.07 -3.11 -0.47
N HIS A 54 -5.10 -3.92 -0.36
CA HIS A 54 -6.25 -3.66 0.50
C HIS A 54 -6.14 -4.56 1.73
N TYR A 55 -5.44 -4.09 2.76
CA TYR A 55 -5.19 -4.87 3.98
C TYR A 55 -6.49 -5.27 4.66
N SER A 56 -7.46 -4.34 4.78
CA SER A 56 -8.71 -4.63 5.49
C SER A 56 -9.58 -5.67 4.79
N SER A 57 -9.63 -5.71 3.45
CA SER A 57 -10.46 -6.66 2.70
C SER A 57 -9.70 -7.88 2.18
N SER A 58 -8.38 -7.96 2.43
CA SER A 58 -7.50 -9.00 1.89
C SER A 58 -7.60 -9.10 0.37
N GLN A 59 -7.37 -7.98 -0.31
CA GLN A 59 -7.44 -7.88 -1.77
C GLN A 59 -6.18 -7.21 -2.32
N LEU A 60 -5.77 -7.60 -3.52
CA LEU A 60 -4.71 -6.98 -4.28
C LEU A 60 -5.25 -6.50 -5.63
N SER A 61 -4.97 -5.25 -6.00
CA SER A 61 -5.25 -4.72 -7.33
C SER A 61 -3.94 -4.36 -8.03
N CYS A 62 -3.69 -4.89 -9.22
CA CYS A 62 -2.41 -4.75 -9.92
C CYS A 62 -2.59 -4.25 -11.36
N TRP A 63 -1.61 -3.45 -11.83
CA TRP A 63 -1.47 -3.03 -13.21
C TRP A 63 -0.13 -3.52 -13.74
N PHE A 64 -0.17 -4.14 -14.91
CA PHE A 64 0.98 -4.78 -15.54
C PHE A 64 1.38 -4.04 -16.81
N CYS A 65 2.68 -4.03 -17.13
CA CYS A 65 3.21 -3.31 -18.28
C CYS A 65 2.80 -3.92 -19.63
N ASP A 66 2.39 -5.19 -19.64
CA ASP A 66 1.90 -5.90 -20.83
C ASP A 66 0.41 -5.59 -21.14
N ASP A 67 -0.35 -5.08 -20.16
CA ASP A 67 -1.77 -4.72 -20.30
C ASP A 67 -2.13 -3.51 -19.42
N VAL A 68 -1.50 -2.37 -19.73
CA VAL A 68 -1.52 -1.16 -18.87
C VAL A 68 -2.91 -0.56 -18.63
N TYR A 69 -3.88 -0.85 -19.51
CA TYR A 69 -5.23 -0.28 -19.44
C TYR A 69 -6.21 -1.15 -18.64
N ARG A 70 -5.80 -2.35 -18.20
CA ARG A 70 -6.66 -3.27 -17.47
C ARG A 70 -6.02 -3.65 -16.14
N TYR A 71 -6.65 -3.20 -15.06
CA TYR A 71 -6.27 -3.67 -13.74
C TYR A 71 -6.78 -5.09 -13.51
N ARG A 72 -6.05 -5.85 -12.71
CA ARG A 72 -6.43 -7.20 -12.27
C ARG A 72 -6.66 -7.16 -10.77
N ILE A 73 -7.72 -7.81 -10.30
CA ILE A 73 -8.07 -7.90 -8.87
C ILE A 73 -7.92 -9.36 -8.44
N TYR A 74 -7.24 -9.55 -7.32
CA TYR A 74 -7.02 -10.85 -6.68
C TYR A 74 -7.49 -10.78 -5.23
N VAL A 75 -8.15 -11.84 -4.73
CA VAL A 75 -8.79 -11.81 -3.40
C VAL A 75 -8.35 -12.97 -2.51
N ARG A 76 -8.17 -12.66 -1.23
CA ARG A 76 -8.06 -13.59 -0.10
C ARG A 76 -7.20 -14.82 -0.38
N GLU A 77 -7.83 -15.99 -0.54
CA GLU A 77 -7.18 -17.28 -0.70
C GLU A 77 -6.41 -17.37 -2.02
N GLU A 78 -6.85 -16.69 -3.07
CA GLU A 78 -6.16 -16.66 -4.36
C GLU A 78 -4.75 -16.09 -4.24
N VAL A 79 -4.61 -14.97 -3.52
CA VAL A 79 -3.30 -14.35 -3.28
C VAL A 79 -2.44 -15.24 -2.36
N MET A 80 -3.08 -16.03 -1.49
CA MET A 80 -2.39 -16.95 -0.58
C MET A 80 -2.15 -18.33 -1.19
N ASP A 81 -2.52 -18.57 -2.45
CA ASP A 81 -2.20 -19.82 -3.13
C ASP A 81 -0.67 -19.95 -3.29
N PRO A 82 -0.06 -21.12 -2.97
CA PRO A 82 1.38 -21.32 -3.13
C PRO A 82 1.88 -21.08 -4.56
N GLY A 83 1.07 -21.38 -5.58
CA GLY A 83 1.37 -21.17 -6.99
C GLY A 83 0.95 -19.80 -7.53
N PHE A 84 0.48 -18.88 -6.67
CA PHE A 84 -0.03 -17.57 -7.10
C PHE A 84 0.98 -16.79 -7.95
N LEU A 85 2.28 -16.88 -7.67
CA LEU A 85 3.31 -16.17 -8.42
C LEU A 85 3.69 -16.86 -9.75
N ASP A 86 3.36 -18.14 -9.89
CA ASP A 86 3.72 -18.97 -11.05
C ASP A 86 2.86 -18.66 -12.27
N GLN A 87 1.65 -18.13 -12.06
CA GLN A 87 0.78 -17.68 -13.15
C GLN A 87 1.32 -16.45 -13.90
N PHE A 88 2.31 -15.76 -13.34
CA PHE A 88 2.88 -14.56 -13.94
C PHE A 88 4.22 -14.86 -14.63
N ARG A 89 4.35 -14.37 -15.86
CA ARG A 89 5.59 -14.44 -16.62
C ARG A 89 6.68 -13.62 -15.95
N HIS A 90 7.92 -14.08 -16.06
CA HIS A 90 9.06 -13.25 -15.68
C HIS A 90 9.17 -12.05 -16.63
N GLN A 91 9.08 -10.85 -16.08
CA GLN A 91 9.18 -9.60 -16.84
C GLN A 91 9.63 -8.47 -15.92
N THR A 92 10.64 -7.72 -16.33
CA THR A 92 11.08 -6.52 -15.61
C THR A 92 10.51 -5.26 -16.27
N ILE A 93 10.41 -4.18 -15.49
CA ILE A 93 9.97 -2.86 -15.96
C ILE A 93 11.12 -1.88 -16.18
N GLN A 94 12.37 -2.36 -16.27
CA GLN A 94 13.56 -1.50 -16.31
C GLN A 94 13.57 -0.51 -17.50
N HIS A 95 13.00 -0.92 -18.63
CA HIS A 95 12.82 -0.08 -19.81
C HIS A 95 11.94 1.17 -19.54
N LEU A 96 11.11 1.14 -18.50
CA LEU A 96 10.29 2.27 -18.04
C LEU A 96 11.01 3.19 -17.05
N LYS A 97 12.27 2.89 -16.69
CA LYS A 97 13.11 3.65 -15.75
C LYS A 97 12.40 3.90 -14.41
N PRO A 98 12.08 2.84 -13.64
CA PRO A 98 11.37 2.98 -12.38
C PRO A 98 12.12 3.88 -11.40
N LEU A 99 11.39 4.70 -10.67
CA LEU A 99 11.92 5.62 -9.64
C LEU A 99 12.13 4.93 -8.28
N LEU A 100 11.61 3.72 -8.11
CA LEU A 100 11.70 2.94 -6.88
C LEU A 100 12.48 1.66 -7.14
N ASP A 101 13.62 1.49 -6.47
CA ASP A 101 14.39 0.25 -6.44
C ASP A 101 13.88 -0.70 -5.34
N ASP A 102 14.53 -1.86 -5.22
CA ASP A 102 14.09 -2.94 -4.33
C ASP A 102 14.27 -2.57 -2.85
N GLU A 103 15.29 -1.77 -2.51
CA GLU A 103 15.50 -1.24 -1.16
C GLU A 103 14.41 -0.23 -0.79
N ALA A 104 14.07 0.67 -1.70
CA ALA A 104 12.96 1.60 -1.53
C ALA A 104 11.63 0.88 -1.30
N LEU A 105 11.36 -0.19 -2.06
CA LEU A 105 10.16 -1.01 -1.87
C LEU A 105 10.13 -1.66 -0.48
N ALA A 106 11.24 -2.25 -0.04
CA ALA A 106 11.34 -2.87 1.28
C ALA A 106 11.04 -1.85 2.40
N ARG A 107 11.57 -0.62 2.29
CA ARG A 107 11.32 0.47 3.24
C ARG A 107 9.85 0.94 3.23
N ILE A 108 9.26 1.10 2.05
CA ILE A 108 7.84 1.49 1.91
C ILE A 108 6.92 0.43 2.52
N LEU A 109 7.16 -0.85 2.20
CA LEU A 109 6.37 -1.96 2.71
C LEU A 109 6.55 -2.14 4.22
N GLY A 110 7.77 -1.97 4.75
CA GLY A 110 8.03 -1.94 6.19
C GLY A 110 7.22 -0.85 6.90
N GLU A 111 7.11 0.34 6.30
CA GLU A 111 6.30 1.42 6.85
C GLU A 111 4.80 1.15 6.76
N PHE A 112 4.33 0.53 5.67
CA PHE A 112 2.93 0.09 5.59
C PHE A 112 2.59 -0.94 6.67
N ARG A 113 3.50 -1.87 6.96
CA ARG A 113 3.36 -2.84 8.05
C ARG A 113 3.19 -2.12 9.39
N ARG A 114 4.05 -1.13 9.68
CA ARG A 114 3.97 -0.31 10.91
C ARG A 114 2.62 0.41 10.99
N LEU A 115 2.25 1.17 9.96
CA LEU A 115 0.99 1.92 9.93
C LEU A 115 -0.26 1.03 9.98
N ARG A 116 -0.16 -0.23 9.55
CA ARG A 116 -1.26 -1.20 9.64
C ARG A 116 -1.42 -1.80 11.03
N LEU A 117 -0.32 -2.11 11.71
CA LEU A 117 -0.32 -2.97 12.90
C LEU A 117 -0.08 -2.22 14.23
N THR A 118 0.36 -0.97 14.21
CA THR A 118 0.72 -0.23 15.44
C THR A 118 -0.48 0.30 16.22
N ASP A 119 -1.54 0.76 15.54
CA ASP A 119 -2.70 1.39 16.17
C ASP A 119 -3.99 0.62 15.82
N GLU A 120 -4.96 0.61 16.72
CA GLU A 120 -6.22 -0.11 16.53
C GLU A 120 -7.39 0.81 16.12
N THR A 121 -7.22 2.13 16.21
CA THR A 121 -8.22 3.15 15.86
C THR A 121 -7.88 3.84 14.54
N VAL A 122 -6.64 4.33 14.39
CA VAL A 122 -6.12 5.02 13.19
C VAL A 122 -5.06 4.16 12.51
N TYR A 123 -5.50 3.29 11.61
CA TYR A 123 -4.62 2.33 10.95
C TYR A 123 -4.77 2.36 9.43
N LEU A 124 -3.74 1.89 8.74
CA LEU A 124 -3.73 1.76 7.28
C LEU A 124 -4.78 0.72 6.84
N ARG A 125 -5.70 1.12 5.95
CA ARG A 125 -6.69 0.23 5.35
C ARG A 125 -6.25 -0.27 3.98
N ASN A 126 -5.75 0.64 3.16
CA ASN A 126 -5.27 0.34 1.82
C ASN A 126 -4.01 1.17 1.53
N ALA A 127 -3.10 0.64 0.72
CA ALA A 127 -1.97 1.40 0.23
C ALA A 127 -1.61 1.00 -1.20
N SER A 128 -1.04 1.93 -1.97
CA SER A 128 -0.60 1.68 -3.33
C SER A 128 0.80 2.18 -3.59
N ILE A 129 1.53 1.45 -4.44
CA ILE A 129 2.88 1.80 -4.89
C ILE A 129 2.86 1.83 -6.41
N ASN A 130 3.31 2.94 -7.01
CA ASN A 130 3.63 3.03 -8.42
C ASN A 130 5.14 3.16 -8.60
N ARG A 131 5.79 2.16 -9.19
CA ARG A 131 7.26 2.19 -9.39
C ARG A 131 7.70 3.15 -10.48
N VAL A 132 6.87 3.43 -11.48
CA VAL A 132 7.25 4.25 -12.64
C VAL A 132 7.24 5.73 -12.29
N ASN A 133 6.21 6.21 -11.58
CA ASN A 133 6.13 7.61 -11.19
C ASN A 133 6.49 7.87 -9.72
N GLY A 134 6.75 6.82 -8.93
CA GLY A 134 7.12 6.93 -7.52
C GLY A 134 5.99 7.42 -6.63
N MET A 135 4.73 7.35 -7.07
CA MET A 135 3.57 7.75 -6.26
C MET A 135 3.22 6.66 -5.25
N ILE A 136 3.00 7.09 -4.01
CA ILE A 136 2.59 6.27 -2.88
C ILE A 136 1.22 6.77 -2.41
N GLY A 137 0.25 5.86 -2.38
CA GLY A 137 -1.10 6.12 -1.89
C GLY A 137 -1.31 5.43 -0.55
N MET A 138 -1.94 6.09 0.42
CA MET A 138 -2.27 5.51 1.72
C MET A 138 -3.66 5.97 2.16
N THR A 139 -4.55 5.04 2.48
CA THR A 139 -5.90 5.32 2.98
C THR A 139 -6.05 4.73 4.38
N PHE A 140 -6.47 5.55 5.34
CA PHE A 140 -6.58 5.18 6.75
C PHE A 140 -8.03 4.86 7.17
N SER A 141 -8.22 4.34 8.37
CA SER A 141 -9.52 4.02 8.98
C SER A 141 -10.45 5.22 9.18
N CYS A 142 -9.90 6.42 9.29
CA CYS A 142 -10.64 7.69 9.31
C CYS A 142 -11.12 8.15 7.93
N ASP A 143 -10.99 7.30 6.90
CA ASP A 143 -11.28 7.58 5.50
C ASP A 143 -10.40 8.68 4.86
N GLY A 144 -9.39 9.18 5.59
CA GLY A 144 -8.38 10.06 5.04
C GLY A 144 -7.45 9.34 4.07
N THR A 145 -7.19 9.95 2.92
CA THR A 145 -6.26 9.42 1.90
C THR A 145 -5.12 10.40 1.64
N HIS A 146 -3.91 9.86 1.53
CA HIS A 146 -2.69 10.58 1.20
C HIS A 146 -2.14 10.06 -0.12
N TYR A 147 -1.77 10.96 -1.02
CA TYR A 147 -0.98 10.68 -2.22
C TYR A 147 0.33 11.46 -2.13
N ILE A 148 1.45 10.76 -2.06
CA ILE A 148 2.75 11.31 -1.72
C ILE A 148 3.78 10.79 -2.72
N ASP A 149 4.62 11.67 -3.26
CA ASP A 149 5.78 11.23 -4.04
C ASP A 149 6.85 10.58 -3.15
N HIS A 150 7.58 9.61 -3.69
CA HIS A 150 8.59 8.84 -2.97
C HIS A 150 9.63 9.68 -2.20
N ARG A 151 10.05 10.85 -2.72
CA ARG A 151 11.07 11.67 -2.05
C ARG A 151 10.50 12.24 -0.76
N THR A 152 9.32 12.86 -0.85
CA THR A 152 8.61 13.40 0.31
C THR A 152 8.23 12.29 1.28
N PHE A 153 7.84 11.12 0.79
CA PHE A 153 7.54 9.96 1.62
C PHE A 153 8.77 9.53 2.45
N PHE A 154 9.95 9.39 1.83
CA PHE A 154 11.17 8.99 2.55
C PHE A 154 11.68 10.06 3.51
N GLU A 155 11.50 11.35 3.20
CA GLU A 155 11.79 12.45 4.13
C GLU A 155 10.92 12.41 5.40
N ARG A 156 9.75 11.77 5.32
CA ARG A 156 8.73 11.72 6.39
C ARG A 156 8.48 10.32 6.93
N LEU A 157 9.24 9.31 6.49
CA LEU A 157 8.97 7.88 6.67
C LEU A 157 8.61 7.50 8.11
N GLU A 158 9.25 8.12 9.10
CA GLU A 158 9.05 7.80 10.51
C GLU A 158 8.14 8.79 11.27
N SER A 159 7.64 9.81 10.59
CA SER A 159 6.75 10.84 11.16
C SER A 159 5.26 10.53 10.96
N PHE A 160 4.93 9.62 10.04
CA PHE A 160 3.54 9.32 9.71
C PHE A 160 2.77 8.76 10.93
N GLY A 161 1.64 9.39 11.24
CA GLY A 161 0.77 9.01 12.35
C GLY A 161 1.21 9.49 13.74
N LYS A 162 2.41 10.09 13.89
CA LYS A 162 2.85 10.66 15.19
C LYS A 162 2.08 11.94 15.55
N ASP A 163 1.65 12.70 14.54
CA ASP A 163 0.84 13.92 14.72
C ASP A 163 -0.68 13.66 14.77
N LEU A 164 -1.12 12.39 14.73
CA LEU A 164 -2.54 12.01 14.79
C LEU A 164 -3.01 11.63 16.20
N ALA A 165 -2.12 11.68 17.20
CA ALA A 165 -2.53 11.54 18.59
C ALA A 165 -3.33 12.79 19.00
N PRO A 166 -4.60 12.65 19.43
CA PRO A 166 -5.32 13.78 20.00
C PRO A 166 -4.59 14.18 21.29
N GLU A 167 -4.34 15.48 21.47
CA GLU A 167 -3.99 16.02 22.78
C GLU A 167 -5.04 15.53 23.77
N ARG A 168 -4.61 14.66 24.69
CA ARG A 168 -5.42 14.26 25.84
C ARG A 168 -5.44 15.45 26.80
N THR A 169 -6.43 16.33 26.67
CA THR A 169 -6.91 17.16 27.77
C THR A 169 -7.93 16.41 28.59
#